data_AF-A0A0K1NLZ8-F1
#
_entry.id   AF-A0A0K1NLZ8-F1
#
_cell.length_a   1.000
_cell.length_b   1.000
_cell.length_c   1.000
_cell.angle_alpha   90.00
_cell.angle_beta   90.00
_cell.angle_gamma   90.00
#
_symmetry.space_group_name_H-M   'P 1'
#
loop_
_entity.id
_entity.type
_entity.pdbx_description
1 polymer ?
#
loop_
_entity_poly.entity_id
_entity_poly.type
_entity_poly.pdbx_seq_one_letter_code
_entity_poly.pdbx_strand_id
1 'polypeptide(L)'
;MKPISSVIIFLLLVCSAVWASLDSYYCAETAIVQDMNQALSKTLAQKREAWITPDTIQSYRQHLQIADLKNCSFVSYALGEDSHSLCSRQMKWASGSHLLTFQSYADCSFATVWGLSDQRLPLAFLLLAMVWMAVSVVYIRRHRAGRFVLGRMVYATSDHSFRDWHGEKIAFTPMQQQLMELFVNATDHKLSKAVICETLWPKKPDASETLYTLIRRLKPIVSERCGLKIVADRGDGYRLTSDSSSKKILDSLS
;
A
#
# COMPACT_ATOMS: atom_id res chain seq x y z
N MET A 1 -7.81 -8.82 -11.94
CA MET A 1 -6.73 -7.85 -12.23
C MET A 1 -5.37 -8.49 -11.94
N LYS A 2 -4.32 -8.21 -12.73
CA LYS A 2 -2.95 -8.64 -12.39
C LYS A 2 -2.51 -7.88 -11.12
N PRO A 3 -1.79 -8.51 -10.18
CA PRO A 3 -1.38 -7.87 -8.92
C PRO A 3 -0.56 -6.59 -9.17
N ILE A 4 0.26 -6.57 -10.23
CA ILE A 4 1.06 -5.41 -10.63
C ILE A 4 0.18 -4.18 -10.93
N SER A 5 -0.95 -4.36 -11.63
CA SER A 5 -1.85 -3.26 -11.96
C SER A 5 -2.49 -2.64 -10.72
N SER A 6 -2.76 -3.44 -9.67
CA SER A 6 -3.31 -2.91 -8.42
C SER A 6 -2.29 -2.08 -7.65
N VAL A 7 -1.02 -2.50 -7.64
CA VAL A 7 0.08 -1.76 -7.00
C VAL A 7 0.31 -0.42 -7.71
N ILE A 8 0.27 -0.39 -9.04
CA ILE A 8 0.42 0.85 -9.82
C ILE A 8 -0.67 1.87 -9.45
N ILE A 9 -1.94 1.45 -9.38
CA ILE A 9 -3.04 2.34 -9.02
C ILE A 9 -2.89 2.88 -7.59
N PHE A 10 -2.49 2.03 -6.64
CA PHE A 10 -2.21 2.44 -5.27
C PHE A 10 -1.09 3.49 -5.21
N LEU A 11 0.03 3.25 -5.89
CA LEU A 11 1.15 4.19 -5.95
C LEU A 11 0.74 5.52 -6.58
N LEU A 12 -0.05 5.50 -7.65
CA LEU A 12 -0.56 6.71 -8.29
C LEU A 12 -1.40 7.54 -7.30
N LEU A 13 -2.32 6.90 -6.56
CA LEU A 13 -3.14 7.59 -5.56
C LEU A 13 -2.30 8.21 -4.43
N VAL A 14 -1.27 7.49 -3.96
CA VAL A 14 -0.35 8.01 -2.94
C VAL A 14 0.46 9.20 -3.48
N CYS A 15 0.98 9.10 -4.70
CA CYS A 15 1.68 10.22 -5.34
C CYS A 15 0.78 11.45 -5.48
N SER A 16 -0.47 11.28 -5.92
CA SER A 16 -1.45 12.36 -6.00
C SER A 16 -1.75 12.98 -4.63
N ALA A 17 -1.83 12.18 -3.57
CA ALA A 17 -2.00 12.69 -2.22
C ALA A 17 -0.80 13.54 -1.78
N VAL A 18 0.43 13.09 -2.04
CA VAL A 18 1.64 13.84 -1.71
C VAL A 18 1.68 15.17 -2.46
N TRP A 19 1.38 15.15 -3.77
CA TRP A 19 1.34 16.37 -4.58
C TRP A 19 0.29 17.37 -4.09
N ALA A 20 -0.94 16.90 -3.83
CA ALA A 20 -1.99 17.75 -3.28
C ALA A 20 -1.61 18.33 -1.90
N SER A 21 -0.86 17.58 -1.10
CA SER A 21 -0.38 18.05 0.20
C SER A 21 0.67 19.15 0.08
N LEU A 22 1.60 19.01 -0.87
CA LEU A 22 2.62 20.04 -1.12
C LEU A 22 1.98 21.32 -1.67
N ASP A 23 1.06 21.18 -2.62
CA ASP A 23 0.33 22.33 -3.19
C ASP A 23 -0.46 23.08 -2.10
N SER A 24 -1.20 22.35 -1.26
CA SER A 24 -1.94 22.96 -0.16
C SER A 24 -1.04 23.62 0.88
N TYR A 25 0.17 23.08 1.11
CA TYR A 25 1.16 23.69 2.00
C TYR A 25 1.66 25.03 1.43
N TYR A 26 2.05 25.07 0.16
CA TYR A 26 2.48 26.31 -0.49
C TYR A 26 1.35 27.35 -0.58
N CYS A 27 0.11 26.90 -0.81
CA CYS A 27 -1.07 27.76 -0.75
C CYS A 27 -1.27 28.37 0.65
N ALA A 28 -1.06 27.60 1.71
CA ALA A 28 -1.14 28.11 3.09
C ALA A 28 -0.02 29.12 3.40
N GLU A 29 1.20 28.82 2.98
CA GLU A 29 2.35 29.72 3.13
C GLU A 29 2.11 31.06 2.42
N THR A 30 1.65 31.01 1.16
CA THR A 30 1.34 32.23 0.40
C THR A 30 0.18 33.02 1.01
N ALA A 31 -0.85 32.35 1.55
CA ALA A 31 -1.94 33.00 2.26
C ALA A 31 -1.47 33.70 3.55
N ILE A 32 -0.57 33.07 4.32
CA ILE A 32 0.07 33.67 5.50
C ILE A 32 0.83 34.95 5.10
N VAL A 33 1.67 34.87 4.07
CA VAL A 33 2.44 36.02 3.59
C VAL A 33 1.52 37.15 3.10
N GLN A 34 0.41 36.82 2.44
CA GLN A 34 -0.60 37.79 2.02
C GLN A 34 -1.29 38.48 3.21
N ASP A 35 -1.68 37.74 4.24
CA ASP A 35 -2.26 38.31 5.47
C ASP A 35 -1.27 39.26 6.16
N MET A 36 0.00 38.85 6.28
CA MET A 36 1.07 39.70 6.82
C MET A 36 1.26 40.99 6.01
N ASN A 37 1.26 40.89 4.68
CA ASN A 37 1.35 42.06 3.79
C ASN A 37 0.15 42.99 3.97
N GLN A 38 -1.06 42.44 4.06
CA GLN A 38 -2.27 43.23 4.26
C GLN A 38 -2.25 43.94 5.63
N ALA A 39 -1.87 43.23 6.70
CA ALA A 39 -1.77 43.80 8.04
C ALA A 39 -0.70 44.90 8.12
N LEU A 40 0.47 44.67 7.51
CA LEU A 40 1.56 45.64 7.49
C LEU A 40 1.15 46.90 6.72
N SER A 41 0.54 46.77 5.55
CA SER A 41 0.10 47.92 4.74
C SER A 41 -0.93 48.79 5.47
N LYS A 42 -1.91 48.19 6.15
CA LYS A 42 -2.89 48.92 6.99
C LYS A 42 -2.23 49.66 8.15
N THR A 43 -1.26 49.01 8.80
CA THR A 43 -0.52 49.60 9.91
C THR A 43 0.30 50.79 9.44
N LEU A 44 1.01 50.67 8.31
CA LEU A 44 1.81 51.75 7.73
C LEU A 44 0.97 52.93 7.25
N ALA A 45 -0.27 52.69 6.79
CA ALA A 45 -1.19 53.75 6.39
C ALA A 45 -1.67 54.60 7.56
N GLN A 46 -1.78 54.04 8.77
CA GLN A 46 -2.18 54.75 9.99
C GLN A 46 -1.00 55.35 10.75
N LYS A 47 0.21 54.86 10.51
CA LYS A 47 1.43 55.26 11.21
C LYS A 47 1.82 56.71 10.89
N ARG A 48 2.07 57.51 11.93
CA ARG A 48 2.52 58.91 11.82
C ARG A 48 4.01 59.10 12.15
N GLU A 49 4.57 58.24 12.97
CA GLU A 49 5.95 58.37 13.48
C GLU A 49 6.95 57.57 12.65
N ALA A 50 8.20 58.04 12.58
CA ALA A 50 9.25 57.38 11.83
C ALA A 50 9.75 56.09 12.53
N TRP A 51 9.82 56.07 13.86
CA TRP A 51 10.29 54.91 14.62
C TRP A 51 9.19 53.87 14.89
N ILE A 52 9.56 52.66 15.32
CA ILE A 52 8.61 51.59 15.70
C ILE A 52 8.21 51.80 17.16
N THR A 53 6.92 52.07 17.40
CA THR A 53 6.34 52.17 18.75
C THR A 53 5.63 50.88 19.16
N PRO A 54 5.46 50.62 20.47
CA PRO A 54 4.62 49.50 20.95
C PRO A 54 3.21 49.52 20.34
N ASP A 55 2.62 50.70 20.16
CA ASP A 55 1.31 50.87 19.51
C ASP A 55 1.31 50.41 18.05
N THR A 56 2.43 50.59 17.33
CA THR A 56 2.58 50.10 15.95
C THR A 56 2.55 48.57 15.90
N ILE A 57 3.19 47.90 16.86
CA ILE A 57 3.20 46.42 16.97
C ILE A 57 1.80 45.91 17.33
N GLN A 58 1.14 46.57 18.27
CA GLN A 58 -0.22 46.20 18.68
C GLN A 58 -1.23 46.41 17.54
N SER A 59 -1.15 47.53 16.82
CA SER A 59 -1.98 47.81 15.65
C SER A 59 -1.76 46.76 14.55
N TYR A 60 -0.52 46.37 14.27
CA TYR A 60 -0.22 45.30 13.33
C TYR A 60 -0.88 43.97 13.72
N ARG A 61 -0.74 43.54 14.98
CA ARG A 61 -1.34 42.30 15.49
C ARG A 61 -2.86 42.32 15.45
N GLN A 62 -3.49 43.49 15.56
CA GLN A 62 -4.94 43.64 15.42
C GLN A 62 -5.42 43.46 13.97
N HIS A 63 -4.59 43.83 12.99
CA HIS A 63 -4.93 43.72 11.57
C HIS A 63 -4.69 42.34 10.97
N LEU A 64 -3.97 41.44 11.65
CA LEU A 64 -3.81 40.04 11.25
C LEU A 64 -5.12 39.27 11.37
N GLN A 65 -5.49 38.56 10.30
CA GLN A 65 -6.67 37.70 10.30
C GLN A 65 -6.39 36.34 10.93
N ILE A 66 -5.18 35.80 10.75
CA ILE A 66 -4.81 34.50 11.30
C ILE A 66 -4.43 34.67 12.77
N ALA A 67 -5.19 34.02 13.67
CA ALA A 67 -4.99 34.13 15.11
C ALA A 67 -3.60 33.62 15.56
N ASP A 68 -3.12 32.54 14.96
CA ASP A 68 -1.83 31.93 15.30
C ASP A 68 -0.65 32.86 14.99
N LEU A 69 -0.77 33.74 13.98
CA LEU A 69 0.25 34.73 13.65
C LEU A 69 0.36 35.83 14.72
N LYS A 70 -0.68 36.11 15.51
CA LYS A 70 -0.68 37.24 16.46
C LYS A 70 0.36 37.09 17.56
N ASN A 71 0.65 35.86 17.96
CA ASN A 71 1.59 35.56 19.05
C ASN A 71 3.03 35.42 18.55
N CYS A 72 3.22 35.02 17.29
CA CYS A 72 4.54 34.70 16.72
C CYS A 72 5.04 35.74 15.71
N SER A 73 4.29 36.82 15.48
CA SER A 73 4.68 37.87 14.53
C SER A 73 5.19 39.14 15.21
N PHE A 74 6.12 39.78 14.52
CA PHE A 74 6.72 41.06 14.88
C PHE A 74 7.04 41.89 13.63
N VAL A 75 7.17 43.20 13.81
CA VAL A 75 7.52 44.15 12.76
C VAL A 75 8.91 44.69 13.05
N SER A 76 9.77 44.71 12.03
CA SER A 76 11.12 45.26 12.12
C SER A 76 11.43 46.12 10.89
N TYR A 77 12.55 46.83 10.96
CA TYR A 77 13.13 47.43 9.75
C TYR A 77 13.69 46.31 8.87
N ALA A 78 13.63 46.49 7.55
CA ALA A 78 14.17 45.53 6.60
C ALA A 78 15.72 45.51 6.69
N LEU A 79 16.25 44.80 7.69
CA LEU A 79 17.61 44.26 7.70
C LEU A 79 17.58 43.03 6.81
N GLY A 80 18.39 42.99 5.76
CA GLY A 80 18.33 41.91 4.76
C GLY A 80 18.48 40.49 5.34
N GLU A 81 17.71 39.57 4.74
CA GLU A 81 17.75 38.11 4.81
C GLU A 81 18.09 37.43 6.17
N ASP A 82 17.10 37.37 7.06
CA ASP A 82 17.01 36.28 8.03
C ASP A 82 16.35 35.06 7.36
N SER A 83 17.16 34.06 6.97
CA SER A 83 16.77 32.96 6.08
C SER A 83 15.80 31.92 6.68
N HIS A 84 15.47 32.01 7.97
CA HIS A 84 14.73 30.97 8.70
C HIS A 84 13.30 31.35 9.11
N SER A 85 12.88 32.60 8.91
CA SER A 85 11.55 33.08 9.33
C SER A 85 10.68 33.43 8.11
N LEU A 86 9.36 33.24 8.21
CA LEU A 86 8.44 33.69 7.17
C LEU A 86 8.43 35.21 7.19
N CYS A 87 8.71 35.84 6.04
CA CYS A 87 8.80 37.27 5.93
C CYS A 87 7.80 37.84 4.92
N SER A 88 7.22 38.99 5.27
CA SER A 88 6.37 39.74 4.35
C SER A 88 7.23 40.45 3.29
N ARG A 89 6.60 40.96 2.24
CA ARG A 89 7.26 41.81 1.26
C ARG A 89 7.75 43.08 1.95
N GLN A 90 8.94 43.56 1.57
CA GLN A 90 9.47 44.83 2.04
C GLN A 90 8.56 45.98 1.57
N MET A 91 8.13 46.82 2.51
CA MET A 91 7.27 47.96 2.26
C MET A 91 8.03 49.26 2.56
N LYS A 92 8.10 50.15 1.58
CA LYS A 92 8.67 51.49 1.76
C LYS A 92 7.59 52.39 2.36
N TRP A 93 7.92 53.06 3.44
CA TRP A 93 7.12 54.09 4.05
C TRP A 93 7.88 55.41 4.00
N ALA A 94 7.20 56.47 3.59
CA ALA A 94 7.75 57.81 3.47
C ALA A 94 6.87 58.79 4.25
N SER A 95 7.48 59.54 5.16
CA SER A 95 6.85 60.67 5.84
C SER A 95 7.84 61.82 5.91
N GLY A 96 7.55 62.88 5.14
CA GLY A 96 8.47 64.00 4.97
C GLY A 96 9.82 63.56 4.38
N SER A 97 10.91 63.81 5.09
CA SER A 97 12.29 63.51 4.70
C SER A 97 12.76 62.08 5.04
N HIS A 98 11.94 61.29 5.74
CA HIS A 98 12.32 59.94 6.18
C HIS A 98 11.73 58.89 5.25
N LEU A 99 12.60 58.15 4.54
CA LEU A 99 12.24 56.97 3.75
C LEU A 99 12.79 55.72 4.44
N LEU A 100 11.89 54.89 4.97
CA LEU A 100 12.22 53.71 5.74
C LEU A 100 11.55 52.48 5.13
N THR A 101 12.26 51.35 5.10
CA THR A 101 11.74 50.05 4.68
C THR A 101 11.34 49.22 5.89
N PHE A 102 10.07 48.86 5.95
CA PHE A 102 9.51 47.98 6.98
C PHE A 102 9.28 46.59 6.42
N GLN A 103 9.47 45.59 7.28
CA GLN A 103 9.21 44.18 6.98
C GLN A 103 8.62 43.51 8.23
N SER A 104 7.63 42.64 8.04
CA SER A 104 7.09 41.83 9.13
C SER A 104 7.60 40.40 9.03
N TYR A 105 7.83 39.79 10.18
CA TYR A 105 8.40 38.47 10.34
C TYR A 105 7.49 37.63 11.22
N ALA A 106 7.43 36.33 10.94
CA ALA A 106 6.67 35.36 11.70
C ALA A 106 7.52 34.10 11.93
N ASP A 107 7.77 33.79 13.21
CA ASP A 107 8.42 32.54 13.63
C ASP A 107 7.37 31.43 13.69
N CYS A 108 6.90 31.01 12.51
CA CYS A 108 5.97 29.89 12.40
C CYS A 108 6.73 28.57 12.33
N SER A 109 6.37 27.61 13.17
CA SER A 109 6.81 26.23 13.00
C SER A 109 6.14 25.61 11.76
N PHE A 110 6.83 24.65 11.12
CA PHE A 110 6.26 23.86 10.02
C PHE A 110 4.89 23.27 10.39
N ALA A 111 4.72 22.82 11.64
CA ALA A 111 3.46 22.26 12.12
C ALA A 111 2.30 23.28 12.12
N THR A 112 2.59 24.56 12.35
CA THR A 112 1.59 25.64 12.32
C THR A 112 1.15 25.92 10.88
N VAL A 113 2.10 26.02 9.95
CA VAL A 113 1.79 26.20 8.52
C VAL A 113 1.03 24.99 7.98
N TRP A 114 1.44 23.78 8.37
CA TRP A 114 0.74 22.53 8.06
C TRP A 114 -0.68 22.51 8.62
N GLY A 115 -0.89 22.93 9.87
CA GLY A 115 -2.22 22.99 10.50
C GLY A 115 -3.16 24.03 9.87
N LEU A 116 -2.61 25.12 9.33
CA LEU A 116 -3.35 26.13 8.58
C LEU A 116 -3.67 25.69 7.13
N SER A 117 -3.01 24.65 6.63
CA SER A 117 -3.19 24.13 5.28
C SER A 117 -4.44 23.25 5.17
N ASP A 118 -5.18 23.39 4.06
CA ASP A 118 -6.37 22.58 3.80
C ASP A 118 -5.97 21.17 3.31
N GLN A 119 -5.97 20.21 4.24
CA GLN A 119 -5.56 18.83 3.96
C GLN A 119 -6.71 17.91 3.54
N ARG A 120 -7.89 18.44 3.22
CA ARG A 120 -9.05 17.62 2.85
C ARG A 120 -8.80 16.77 1.60
N LEU A 121 -8.19 17.34 0.57
CA LEU A 121 -7.86 16.65 -0.68
C LEU A 121 -6.80 15.54 -0.50
N PRO A 122 -5.62 15.79 0.10
CA PRO A 122 -4.64 14.74 0.33
C PRO A 122 -5.20 13.62 1.23
N LEU A 123 -5.99 13.96 2.26
CA LEU A 123 -6.67 12.97 3.10
C LEU A 123 -7.66 12.12 2.30
N ALA A 124 -8.45 12.74 1.41
CA ALA A 124 -9.40 12.01 0.56
C ALA A 124 -8.67 11.00 -0.35
N PHE A 125 -7.57 11.40 -0.99
CA PHE A 125 -6.76 10.50 -1.81
C PHE A 125 -6.13 9.36 -1.00
N LEU A 126 -5.64 9.63 0.21
CA LEU A 126 -5.10 8.59 1.09
C LEU A 126 -6.17 7.59 1.54
N LEU A 127 -7.37 8.07 1.91
CA LEU A 127 -8.48 7.18 2.26
C LEU A 127 -8.88 6.31 1.07
N LEU A 128 -8.96 6.89 -0.13
CA LEU A 128 -9.24 6.13 -1.35
C LEU A 128 -8.16 5.09 -1.62
N ALA A 129 -6.88 5.43 -1.43
CA ALA A 129 -5.76 4.50 -1.58
C ALA A 129 -5.86 3.33 -0.58
N MET A 130 -6.21 3.60 0.68
CA MET A 130 -6.39 2.58 1.71
C MET A 130 -7.57 1.66 1.41
N VAL A 131 -8.72 2.22 0.98
CA VAL A 131 -9.88 1.44 0.55
C VAL A 131 -9.52 0.56 -0.63
N TRP A 132 -8.81 1.10 -1.62
CA TRP A 132 -8.36 0.36 -2.80
C TRP A 132 -7.42 -0.80 -2.42
N MET A 133 -6.46 -0.55 -1.52
CA MET A 133 -5.55 -1.56 -1.01
C MET A 133 -6.32 -2.67 -0.28
N ALA A 134 -7.26 -2.32 0.59
CA ALA A 134 -8.07 -3.28 1.33
C ALA A 134 -8.91 -4.15 0.38
N VAL A 135 -9.61 -3.54 -0.59
CA VAL A 135 -10.40 -4.26 -1.59
C VAL A 135 -9.52 -5.18 -2.43
N SER A 136 -8.35 -4.71 -2.87
CA SER A 136 -7.41 -5.52 -3.63
C SER A 136 -6.88 -6.72 -2.85
N VAL A 137 -6.50 -6.51 -1.57
CA VAL A 137 -6.04 -7.59 -0.69
C VAL A 137 -7.15 -8.61 -0.47
N VAL A 138 -8.38 -8.17 -0.20
CA VAL A 138 -9.54 -9.06 -0.03
C VAL A 138 -9.83 -9.82 -1.33
N TYR A 139 -9.79 -9.15 -2.48
CA TYR A 139 -9.99 -9.76 -3.79
C TYR A 139 -8.92 -10.83 -4.08
N ILE A 140 -7.64 -10.52 -3.86
CA ILE A 140 -6.54 -11.47 -4.03
C ILE A 140 -6.66 -12.63 -3.05
N ARG A 141 -6.99 -12.36 -1.78
CA ARG A 141 -7.21 -13.40 -0.76
C ARG A 141 -8.36 -14.31 -1.13
N ARG A 142 -9.51 -13.78 -1.56
CA ARG A 142 -10.66 -14.59 -2.02
C ARG A 142 -10.31 -15.42 -3.25
N HIS A 143 -9.60 -14.86 -4.23
CA HIS A 143 -9.18 -15.63 -5.42
C HIS A 143 -8.06 -16.65 -5.13
N ARG A 144 -7.25 -16.45 -4.08
CA ARG A 144 -6.24 -17.42 -3.64
C ARG A 144 -6.79 -18.46 -2.66
N ALA A 145 -7.91 -18.20 -1.98
CA ALA A 145 -8.49 -19.08 -0.98
C ALA A 145 -8.94 -20.45 -1.53
N GLY A 146 -9.08 -20.59 -2.84
CA GLY A 146 -9.35 -21.88 -3.52
C GLY A 146 -8.12 -22.47 -4.23
N ARG A 147 -6.90 -22.07 -3.86
CA ARG A 147 -5.66 -22.59 -4.45
C ARG A 147 -4.85 -23.36 -3.42
N PHE A 148 -4.84 -24.68 -3.53
CA PHE A 148 -4.00 -25.54 -2.70
C PHE A 148 -2.63 -25.71 -3.38
N VAL A 149 -1.55 -25.36 -2.68
CA VAL A 149 -0.18 -25.53 -3.18
C VAL A 149 0.38 -26.82 -2.60
N LEU A 150 0.68 -27.79 -3.45
CA LEU A 150 1.27 -29.07 -3.08
C LEU A 150 2.59 -29.25 -3.86
N GLY A 151 3.74 -29.14 -3.20
CA GLY A 151 5.03 -29.23 -3.89
C GLY A 151 5.17 -28.16 -4.98
N ARG A 152 5.35 -28.58 -6.24
CA ARG A 152 5.41 -27.67 -7.41
C ARG A 152 4.07 -27.48 -8.12
N MET A 153 2.97 -28.07 -7.64
CA MET A 153 1.64 -27.92 -8.24
C MET A 153 0.72 -26.99 -7.44
N VAL A 154 -0.12 -26.26 -8.17
CA VAL A 154 -1.22 -25.46 -7.63
C VAL A 154 -2.54 -26.08 -8.09
N TYR A 155 -3.30 -26.65 -7.17
CA TYR A 155 -4.66 -27.11 -7.41
C TYR A 155 -5.63 -25.94 -7.24
N ALA A 156 -6.37 -25.59 -8.29
CA ALA A 156 -7.42 -24.58 -8.24
C ALA A 156 -8.78 -25.27 -8.11
N THR A 157 -9.39 -25.21 -6.92
CA THR A 157 -10.71 -25.78 -6.61
C THR A 157 -11.83 -25.14 -7.42
N SER A 158 -11.63 -23.94 -7.98
CA SER A 158 -12.63 -23.27 -8.84
C SER A 158 -12.83 -23.94 -10.20
N ASP A 159 -11.78 -24.54 -10.75
CA ASP A 159 -11.76 -25.05 -12.13
C ASP A 159 -11.51 -26.56 -12.18
N HIS A 160 -11.41 -27.24 -11.02
CA HIS A 160 -10.95 -28.62 -10.89
C HIS A 160 -9.65 -28.91 -11.65
N SER A 161 -8.80 -27.90 -11.86
CA SER A 161 -7.62 -28.01 -12.72
C SER A 161 -6.33 -27.96 -11.90
N PHE A 162 -5.45 -28.92 -12.15
CA PHE A 162 -4.09 -28.92 -11.64
C PHE A 162 -3.19 -28.10 -12.57
N ARG A 163 -2.43 -27.16 -12.00
CA ARG A 163 -1.47 -26.36 -12.74
C ARG A 163 -0.06 -26.59 -12.18
N ASP A 164 0.91 -26.65 -13.07
CA ASP A 164 2.33 -26.63 -12.68
C ASP A 164 2.72 -25.23 -12.16
N TRP A 165 3.89 -25.10 -11.54
CA TRP A 165 4.50 -23.85 -11.09
C TRP A 165 4.60 -22.81 -12.22
N HIS A 166 4.75 -23.25 -13.46
CA HIS A 166 4.75 -22.41 -14.66
C HIS A 166 3.36 -21.89 -15.06
N GLY A 167 2.29 -22.32 -14.39
CA GLY A 167 0.91 -21.91 -14.66
C GLY A 167 0.20 -22.72 -15.75
N GLU A 168 0.91 -23.67 -16.38
CA GLU A 168 0.39 -24.57 -17.39
C GLU A 168 -0.56 -25.62 -16.79
N LYS A 169 -1.67 -25.89 -17.48
CA LYS A 169 -2.63 -26.94 -17.07
C LYS A 169 -2.00 -28.31 -17.28
N ILE A 170 -1.93 -29.11 -16.22
CA ILE A 170 -1.48 -30.50 -16.31
C ILE A 170 -2.65 -31.32 -16.87
N ALA A 171 -2.50 -31.82 -18.10
CA ALA A 171 -3.49 -32.66 -18.75
C ALA A 171 -3.50 -34.06 -18.13
N PHE A 172 -4.31 -34.23 -17.08
CA PHE A 172 -4.62 -35.54 -16.52
C PHE A 172 -5.78 -36.18 -17.27
N THR A 173 -5.80 -37.51 -17.35
CA THR A 173 -7.04 -38.21 -17.74
C THR A 173 -8.11 -38.01 -16.64
N PRO A 174 -9.41 -38.07 -16.96
CA PRO A 174 -10.46 -37.83 -15.97
C PRO A 174 -10.33 -38.68 -14.69
N MET A 175 -9.88 -39.94 -14.83
CA MET A 175 -9.66 -40.84 -13.69
C MET A 175 -8.42 -40.48 -12.86
N GLN A 176 -7.35 -39.96 -13.50
CA GLN A 176 -6.18 -39.47 -12.80
C GLN A 176 -6.48 -38.20 -12.00
N GLN A 177 -7.31 -37.31 -12.57
CA GLN A 177 -7.76 -36.09 -11.91
C GLN A 177 -8.58 -36.42 -10.66
N GLN A 178 -9.59 -37.31 -10.77
CA GLN A 178 -10.39 -37.75 -9.63
C GLN A 178 -9.54 -38.38 -8.51
N LEU A 179 -8.59 -39.24 -8.86
CA LEU A 179 -7.67 -39.82 -7.88
C LEU A 179 -6.85 -38.74 -7.16
N MET A 180 -6.40 -37.70 -7.88
CA MET A 180 -5.64 -36.61 -7.27
C MET A 180 -6.48 -35.66 -6.42
N GLU A 181 -7.75 -35.43 -6.79
CA GLU A 181 -8.70 -34.69 -5.95
C GLU A 181 -8.97 -35.41 -4.63
N LEU A 182 -9.08 -36.74 -4.66
CA LEU A 182 -9.18 -37.55 -3.45
C LEU A 182 -7.93 -37.39 -2.57
N PHE A 183 -6.73 -37.35 -3.14
CA PHE A 183 -5.48 -37.13 -2.38
C PHE A 183 -5.40 -35.73 -1.75
N VAL A 184 -5.97 -34.71 -2.40
CA VAL A 184 -6.02 -33.34 -1.89
C VAL A 184 -7.05 -33.20 -0.75
N ASN A 185 -8.17 -33.90 -0.84
CA ASN A 185 -9.24 -33.85 0.17
C ASN A 185 -9.01 -34.79 1.37
N ALA A 186 -8.14 -35.79 1.25
CA ALA A 186 -7.81 -36.72 2.33
C ALA A 186 -6.92 -36.07 3.41
N THR A 187 -7.25 -36.30 4.67
CA THR A 187 -6.41 -35.89 5.81
C THR A 187 -5.06 -36.62 5.75
N ASP A 188 -3.96 -35.87 5.91
CA ASP A 188 -2.58 -36.39 5.86
C ASP A 188 -2.14 -36.97 4.49
N HIS A 189 -2.88 -36.66 3.41
CA HIS A 189 -2.64 -37.15 2.04
C HIS A 189 -2.49 -38.67 1.92
N LYS A 190 -3.10 -39.42 2.86
CA LYS A 190 -3.12 -40.88 2.91
C LYS A 190 -4.49 -41.38 2.51
N LEU A 191 -4.53 -42.31 1.56
CA LEU A 191 -5.75 -42.96 1.10
C LEU A 191 -5.58 -44.48 1.18
N SER A 192 -6.57 -45.18 1.75
CA SER A 192 -6.61 -46.64 1.73
C SER A 192 -7.03 -47.14 0.34
N LYS A 193 -6.52 -48.32 -0.08
CA LYS A 193 -6.90 -48.92 -1.37
C LYS A 193 -8.41 -49.16 -1.48
N ALA A 194 -9.06 -49.57 -0.39
CA ALA A 194 -10.50 -49.80 -0.35
C ALA A 194 -11.30 -48.53 -0.69
N VAL A 195 -10.97 -47.40 -0.05
CA VAL A 195 -11.64 -46.10 -0.30
C VAL A 195 -11.41 -45.63 -1.73
N ILE A 196 -10.21 -45.84 -2.28
CA ILE A 196 -9.90 -45.49 -3.68
C ILE A 196 -10.70 -46.37 -4.65
N CYS A 197 -10.73 -47.69 -4.43
CA CYS A 197 -11.45 -48.62 -5.30
C CYS A 197 -12.97 -48.38 -5.27
N GLU A 198 -13.54 -48.11 -4.09
CA GLU A 198 -14.97 -47.87 -3.92
C GLU A 198 -15.42 -46.54 -4.57
N THR A 199 -14.58 -45.49 -4.48
CA THR A 199 -14.88 -44.17 -5.08
C THR A 199 -14.67 -44.11 -6.59
N LEU A 200 -13.61 -44.75 -7.12
CA LEU A 200 -13.31 -44.74 -8.57
C LEU A 200 -14.03 -45.86 -9.33
N TRP A 201 -14.33 -47.00 -8.70
CA TRP A 201 -14.96 -48.17 -9.32
C TRP A 201 -16.02 -48.84 -8.43
N PRO A 202 -17.15 -48.16 -8.13
CA PRO A 202 -18.19 -48.70 -7.23
C PRO A 202 -18.87 -49.99 -7.75
N LYS A 203 -18.68 -50.34 -9.03
CA LYS A 203 -19.31 -51.50 -9.68
C LYS A 203 -18.39 -52.73 -9.82
N LYS A 204 -17.15 -52.69 -9.32
CA LYS A 204 -16.17 -53.78 -9.48
C LYS A 204 -15.70 -54.30 -8.11
N PRO A 205 -15.94 -55.57 -7.76
CA PRO A 205 -15.65 -56.11 -6.41
C PRO A 205 -14.15 -56.26 -6.13
N ASP A 206 -13.29 -56.24 -7.15
CA ASP A 206 -11.84 -56.14 -6.99
C ASP A 206 -11.20 -55.32 -8.13
N ALA A 207 -10.95 -54.04 -7.86
CA ALA A 207 -10.31 -53.10 -8.78
C ALA A 207 -8.80 -52.91 -8.50
N SER A 208 -8.20 -53.74 -7.65
CA SER A 208 -6.83 -53.56 -7.14
C SER A 208 -5.76 -53.52 -8.26
N GLU A 209 -5.87 -54.40 -9.26
CA GLU A 209 -4.99 -54.41 -10.44
C GLU A 209 -5.18 -53.16 -11.32
N THR A 210 -6.42 -52.70 -11.46
CA THR A 210 -6.74 -51.48 -12.23
C THR A 210 -6.22 -50.23 -11.50
N LEU A 211 -6.30 -50.21 -10.17
CA LEU A 211 -5.70 -49.17 -9.34
C LEU A 211 -4.17 -49.17 -9.45
N TYR A 212 -3.54 -50.35 -9.39
CA TYR A 212 -2.08 -50.47 -9.53
C TYR A 212 -1.58 -49.96 -10.88
N THR A 213 -2.27 -50.29 -11.97
CA THR A 213 -1.92 -49.79 -13.31
C THR A 213 -2.13 -48.27 -13.44
N LEU A 214 -3.19 -47.72 -12.85
CA LEU A 214 -3.44 -46.27 -12.82
C LEU A 214 -2.34 -45.55 -12.04
N ILE A 215 -1.95 -46.05 -10.86
CA ILE A 215 -0.88 -45.48 -10.03
C ILE A 215 0.47 -45.59 -10.73
N ARG A 216 0.76 -46.71 -11.41
CA ARG A 216 1.98 -46.89 -12.19
C ARG A 216 2.11 -45.85 -13.30
N ARG A 217 1.00 -45.50 -13.98
CA ARG A 217 0.96 -44.47 -15.03
C ARG A 217 0.96 -43.04 -14.46
N LEU A 218 0.39 -42.85 -13.28
CA LEU A 218 0.32 -41.54 -12.61
C LEU A 218 1.66 -41.14 -11.97
N LYS A 219 2.42 -42.11 -11.44
CA LYS A 219 3.72 -41.91 -10.78
C LYS A 219 4.72 -41.08 -11.60
N PRO A 220 4.99 -41.36 -12.90
CA PRO A 220 5.91 -40.53 -13.69
C PRO A 220 5.41 -39.10 -13.84
N ILE A 221 4.12 -38.89 -14.13
CA ILE A 221 3.52 -37.56 -14.32
C ILE A 221 3.61 -36.74 -13.04
N VAL A 222 3.29 -37.34 -11.90
CA VAL A 222 3.34 -36.67 -10.59
C VAL A 222 4.79 -36.39 -10.16
N SER A 223 5.73 -37.27 -10.48
CA SER A 223 7.15 -37.03 -10.18
C SER A 223 7.77 -35.94 -11.05
N GLU A 224 7.46 -35.92 -12.36
CA GLU A 224 8.07 -35.02 -13.32
C GLU A 224 7.44 -33.63 -13.30
N ARG A 225 6.10 -33.57 -13.24
CA ARG A 225 5.34 -32.32 -13.34
C ARG A 225 4.98 -31.72 -11.98
N CYS A 226 4.77 -32.53 -10.95
CA CYS A 226 4.37 -32.03 -9.63
C CYS A 226 5.51 -32.00 -8.61
N GLY A 227 6.61 -32.73 -8.85
CA GLY A 227 7.70 -32.89 -7.88
C GLY A 227 7.28 -33.66 -6.61
N LEU A 228 6.29 -34.54 -6.74
CA LEU A 228 5.72 -35.32 -5.64
C LEU A 228 5.99 -36.82 -5.88
N LYS A 229 6.09 -37.59 -4.80
CA LYS A 229 6.26 -39.04 -4.84
C LYS A 229 5.05 -39.73 -4.21
N ILE A 230 4.45 -40.64 -4.97
CA ILE A 230 3.44 -41.56 -4.45
C ILE A 230 4.17 -42.74 -3.81
N VAL A 231 4.07 -42.86 -2.49
CA VAL A 231 4.65 -43.96 -1.72
C VAL A 231 3.53 -44.90 -1.27
N ALA A 232 3.71 -46.20 -1.51
CA ALA A 232 2.83 -47.21 -0.96
C ALA A 232 3.25 -47.48 0.49
N ASP A 233 2.33 -47.31 1.44
CA ASP A 233 2.56 -47.63 2.85
C ASP A 233 2.38 -49.14 3.07
N ARG A 234 3.18 -49.75 3.95
CA ARG A 234 3.22 -51.21 4.20
C ARG A 234 1.94 -51.77 4.87
N GLY A 235 0.85 -50.99 4.92
CA GLY A 235 -0.44 -51.31 5.52
C GLY A 235 -1.64 -50.89 4.67
N ASP A 236 -1.57 -51.10 3.36
CA ASP A 236 -2.73 -51.12 2.45
C ASP A 236 -3.26 -49.77 1.91
N GLY A 237 -2.42 -48.74 1.89
CA GLY A 237 -2.75 -47.43 1.35
C GLY A 237 -1.63 -46.76 0.56
N TYR A 238 -1.97 -45.66 -0.10
CA TYR A 238 -1.03 -44.79 -0.82
C TYR A 238 -0.96 -43.44 -0.12
N ARG A 239 0.25 -42.86 -0.07
CA ARG A 239 0.50 -41.53 0.48
C ARG A 239 1.20 -40.65 -0.54
N LEU A 240 0.75 -39.41 -0.66
CA LEU A 240 1.46 -38.39 -1.41
C LEU A 240 2.50 -37.72 -0.50
N THR A 241 3.78 -37.79 -0.86
CA THR A 241 4.87 -37.11 -0.13
C THR A 241 5.58 -36.13 -1.05
N SER A 242 5.96 -34.96 -0.55
CA SER A 242 6.80 -34.03 -1.30
C SER A 242 8.19 -34.63 -1.47
N ASP A 243 8.77 -34.49 -2.67
CA ASP A 243 10.14 -34.98 -2.88
C ASP A 243 11.09 -34.18 -1.98
N SER A 244 11.77 -34.87 -1.08
CA SER A 244 12.66 -34.31 -0.05
C SER A 244 13.86 -33.54 -0.63
N SER A 245 13.98 -33.44 -1.95
CA SER A 245 14.97 -32.62 -2.64
C SER A 245 14.68 -31.11 -2.55
N SER A 246 13.40 -30.70 -2.41
CA SER A 246 13.05 -29.27 -2.30
C SER A 246 13.30 -28.67 -0.91
N LYS A 247 13.50 -29.49 0.12
CA LYS A 247 13.84 -28.99 1.47
C LYS A 247 15.27 -28.45 1.53
N LYS A 248 16.20 -29.05 0.77
CA LYS A 248 17.61 -28.61 0.70
C LYS A 248 17.84 -27.29 -0.04
N ILE A 249 16.94 -26.90 -0.95
CA ILE A 249 17.08 -25.63 -1.71
C ILE A 249 16.51 -24.45 -0.92
N LEU A 250 15.52 -24.68 -0.05
CA LEU A 250 14.98 -23.63 0.82
C LEU A 250 15.96 -23.26 1.95
N ASP A 251 16.70 -24.25 2.48
CA ASP A 251 17.72 -24.03 3.53
C ASP A 251 19.05 -23.45 2.99
N SER A 252 19.27 -23.44 1.66
CA SER A 252 20.47 -22.84 1.05
C SER A 252 20.26 -21.40 0.56
N LEU A 253 19.06 -20.83 0.74
CA LEU A 253 18.69 -19.48 0.33
C LEU A 253 18.07 -18.65 1.48
N SER A 254 18.17 -19.12 2.73
CA SER A 254 17.94 -18.30 3.92
C SER A 254 19.23 -17.66 4.40
#